data_AF-A0A1B7V6A9-F1
#
_entry.id   AF-A0A1B7V6A9-F1
#
_cell.length_a   1.000
_cell.length_b   1.000
_cell.length_c   1.000
_cell.angle_alpha   90.00
_cell.angle_beta   90.00
_cell.angle_gamma   90.00
#
_symmetry.space_group_name_H-M   'P 1'
#
loop_
_entity.id
_entity.type
_entity.pdbx_description
1 polymer ?
#
loop_
_entity_poly.entity_id
_entity_poly.type
_entity_poly.pdbx_seq_one_letter_code
_entity_poly.pdbx_strand_id
1 'polypeptide(L)'
;MPSKLNLDSNETLKQGAKGQKVQQLQEILTALNLNPGTIDGDFGNNTLKAVKQFQSQKGLEADGVVGKKTQDALNDALGQATTSAPSSISSPTSSVPTKGFGGITGKLPLPAIPLIKEFEGCYLKAYPDPLSGNLPITIGYGSTKKRDGSNWKLGESITQQEADDLLMIQLENSYLPPLQKIPVWNELNANQQGALLSFGYNLGASFYGNSNFSSMTRVLRDKKWDEIEETFLKYRNPGSNVEAGLKRRRQAEAKLFLTPV
;
A
#
# COMPACT_ATOMS: atom_id res chain seq x y z
N MET A 1 -11.23 -11.11 17.62
CA MET A 1 -11.99 -11.03 16.35
C MET A 1 -13.04 -9.93 16.49
N PRO A 2 -13.19 -9.06 15.50
CA PRO A 2 -14.19 -7.99 15.55
C PRO A 2 -15.61 -8.55 15.61
N SER A 3 -16.53 -7.72 16.10
CA SER A 3 -17.96 -8.06 16.12
C SER A 3 -18.57 -7.93 14.73
N LYS A 4 -19.64 -8.68 14.43
CA LYS A 4 -20.36 -8.59 13.15
C LYS A 4 -20.84 -7.16 12.88
N LEU A 5 -20.68 -6.69 11.64
CA LEU A 5 -21.18 -5.39 11.21
C LEU A 5 -22.72 -5.41 11.19
N ASN A 6 -23.35 -4.48 11.90
CA ASN A 6 -24.80 -4.32 11.93
C ASN A 6 -25.21 -2.94 11.40
N LEU A 7 -25.65 -2.90 10.15
CA LEU A 7 -26.27 -1.74 9.53
C LEU A 7 -27.79 -1.90 9.54
N ASP A 8 -28.50 -0.80 9.75
CA ASP A 8 -29.96 -0.79 9.65
C ASP A 8 -30.40 -0.95 8.18
N SER A 9 -31.64 -1.38 7.91
CA SER A 9 -32.08 -1.80 6.56
C SER A 9 -31.94 -0.74 5.46
N ASN A 10 -31.88 0.55 5.81
CA ASN A 10 -31.72 1.67 4.89
C ASN A 10 -30.35 2.37 5.00
N GLU A 11 -29.45 1.85 5.85
CA GLU A 11 -28.16 2.47 6.11
C GLU A 11 -27.08 1.91 5.18
N THR A 12 -26.20 2.79 4.71
CA THR A 12 -25.05 2.41 3.91
C THR A 12 -23.80 3.15 4.39
N LEU A 13 -22.66 2.48 4.39
CA LEU A 13 -21.37 3.14 4.57
C LEU A 13 -20.71 3.33 3.21
N LYS A 14 -20.24 4.55 2.94
CA LYS A 14 -19.52 4.91 1.72
C LYS A 14 -18.45 5.95 2.05
N GLN A 15 -17.59 6.25 1.07
CA GLN A 15 -16.55 7.25 1.23
C GLN A 15 -17.09 8.56 1.83
N GLY A 16 -16.38 9.09 2.83
CA GLY A 16 -16.76 10.28 3.59
C GLY A 16 -17.61 9.99 4.83
N ALA A 17 -18.15 8.76 4.99
CA ALA A 17 -18.81 8.34 6.22
C ALA A 17 -17.80 8.31 7.39
N LYS A 18 -18.30 8.54 8.61
CA LYS A 18 -17.50 8.57 9.82
C LYS A 18 -18.21 7.89 10.99
N GLY A 19 -17.46 7.43 11.99
CA GLY A 19 -17.97 6.96 13.27
C GLY A 19 -17.76 5.46 13.52
N GLN A 20 -18.36 4.95 14.60
CA GLN A 20 -18.07 3.60 15.09
C GLN A 20 -18.38 2.49 14.09
N LYS A 21 -19.41 2.63 13.25
CA LYS A 21 -19.74 1.65 12.20
C LYS A 21 -18.64 1.55 11.13
N VAL A 22 -17.98 2.67 10.81
CA VAL A 22 -16.82 2.68 9.91
C VAL A 22 -15.61 2.05 10.61
N GLN A 23 -15.41 2.35 11.89
CA GLN A 23 -14.33 1.74 12.68
C GLN A 23 -14.47 0.22 12.69
N GLN A 24 -15.69 -0.27 12.94
CA GLN A 24 -16.01 -1.70 12.92
C GLN A 24 -15.81 -2.32 11.53
N LEU A 25 -16.23 -1.63 10.46
CA LEU A 25 -15.96 -2.05 9.08
C LEU A 25 -14.44 -2.19 8.84
N GLN A 26 -13.64 -1.23 9.29
CA GLN A 26 -12.18 -1.27 9.17
C GLN A 26 -11.60 -2.47 9.95
N GLU A 27 -12.04 -2.73 11.18
CA GLU A 27 -11.60 -3.91 11.94
C GLU A 27 -11.91 -5.23 11.21
N ILE A 28 -13.11 -5.36 10.63
CA ILE A 28 -13.52 -6.56 9.89
C ILE A 28 -12.67 -6.74 8.64
N LEU A 29 -12.47 -5.66 7.86
CA LEU A 29 -11.62 -5.71 6.66
C LEU A 29 -10.20 -6.13 7.04
N THR A 30 -9.63 -5.59 8.12
CA THR A 30 -8.33 -6.01 8.66
C THR A 30 -8.31 -7.49 9.05
N ALA A 31 -9.34 -7.98 9.74
CA ALA A 31 -9.46 -9.39 10.13
C ALA A 31 -9.58 -10.33 8.92
N LEU A 32 -10.09 -9.83 7.79
CA LEU A 32 -10.17 -10.54 6.52
C LEU A 32 -8.91 -10.39 5.65
N ASN A 33 -7.80 -9.93 6.24
CA ASN A 33 -6.52 -9.67 5.56
C ASN A 33 -6.62 -8.63 4.44
N LEU A 34 -7.59 -7.72 4.51
CA LEU A 34 -7.67 -6.54 3.68
C LEU A 34 -7.11 -5.34 4.44
N ASN A 35 -6.69 -4.31 3.71
CA ASN A 35 -6.08 -3.13 4.32
C ASN A 35 -6.95 -1.89 4.13
N PRO A 36 -7.83 -1.56 5.09
CA PRO A 36 -8.66 -0.37 5.05
C PRO A 36 -7.92 0.90 5.51
N GLY A 37 -6.63 0.80 5.85
CA GLY A 37 -5.85 1.82 6.54
C GLY A 37 -5.98 1.75 8.06
N THR A 38 -5.75 2.88 8.72
CA THR A 38 -5.92 3.01 10.18
C THR A 38 -7.38 2.79 10.57
N ILE A 39 -7.60 2.14 11.71
CA ILE A 39 -8.93 1.90 12.29
C ILE A 39 -9.36 3.16 13.08
N ASP A 40 -9.60 4.25 12.35
CA ASP A 40 -9.87 5.59 12.88
C ASP A 40 -11.35 5.99 12.81
N GLY A 41 -12.20 5.13 12.22
CA GLY A 41 -13.60 5.44 12.00
C GLY A 41 -13.86 6.43 10.88
N ASP A 42 -12.87 6.76 10.04
CA ASP A 42 -13.04 7.60 8.85
C ASP A 42 -13.02 6.76 7.57
N PHE A 43 -14.11 6.81 6.79
CA PHE A 43 -14.23 6.06 5.55
C PHE A 43 -13.49 6.83 4.45
N GLY A 44 -12.17 6.77 4.49
CA GLY A 44 -11.27 7.40 3.53
C GLY A 44 -11.01 6.53 2.30
N ASN A 45 -10.06 6.98 1.48
CA ASN A 45 -9.68 6.26 0.26
C ASN A 45 -9.27 4.80 0.54
N ASN A 46 -8.44 4.55 1.57
CA ASN A 46 -8.00 3.17 1.86
C ASN A 46 -9.16 2.26 2.25
N THR A 47 -10.12 2.75 3.04
CA THR A 47 -11.33 1.99 3.39
C THR A 47 -12.17 1.74 2.14
N LEU A 48 -12.32 2.72 1.25
CA LEU A 48 -12.96 2.53 -0.05
C LEU A 48 -12.27 1.46 -0.90
N LYS A 49 -10.94 1.52 -0.99
CA LYS A 49 -10.15 0.53 -1.73
C LYS A 49 -10.39 -0.87 -1.17
N ALA A 50 -10.31 -1.03 0.15
CA ALA A 50 -10.53 -2.30 0.84
C ALA A 50 -11.95 -2.85 0.66
N VAL A 51 -12.97 -1.99 0.72
CA VAL A 51 -14.36 -2.39 0.45
C VAL A 51 -14.52 -2.88 -1.00
N LYS A 52 -13.98 -2.14 -1.98
CA LYS A 52 -14.03 -2.56 -3.39
C LYS A 52 -13.29 -3.87 -3.64
N GLN A 53 -12.15 -4.06 -2.98
CA GLN A 53 -11.38 -5.29 -3.03
C GLN A 53 -12.19 -6.46 -2.43
N PHE A 54 -12.80 -6.26 -1.27
CA PHE A 54 -13.68 -7.25 -0.65
C PHE A 54 -14.85 -7.65 -1.57
N GLN A 55 -15.55 -6.65 -2.11
CA GLN A 55 -16.68 -6.85 -3.02
C GLN A 55 -16.26 -7.67 -4.24
N SER A 56 -15.12 -7.32 -4.85
CA SER A 56 -14.56 -8.05 -5.99
C SER A 56 -14.25 -9.51 -5.64
N GLN A 57 -13.66 -9.77 -4.47
CA GLN A 57 -13.34 -11.13 -4.00
C GLN A 57 -14.59 -11.99 -3.76
N LYS A 58 -15.72 -11.37 -3.41
CA LYS A 58 -17.01 -12.04 -3.19
C LYS A 58 -17.93 -12.06 -4.41
N GLY A 59 -17.44 -11.62 -5.57
CA GLY A 59 -18.24 -11.56 -6.80
C GLY A 59 -19.38 -10.54 -6.75
N LEU A 60 -19.28 -9.55 -5.86
CA LEU A 60 -20.19 -8.43 -5.77
C LEU A 60 -19.75 -7.31 -6.71
N GLU A 61 -20.66 -6.39 -7.01
CA GLU A 61 -20.31 -5.14 -7.68
C GLU A 61 -19.37 -4.32 -6.78
N ALA A 62 -18.20 -3.96 -7.29
CA ALA A 62 -17.16 -3.23 -6.56
C ALA A 62 -17.41 -1.71 -6.56
N ASP A 63 -18.62 -1.31 -6.16
CA ASP A 63 -19.07 0.08 -6.12
C ASP A 63 -18.46 0.87 -4.95
N GLY A 64 -17.92 0.18 -3.94
CA GLY A 64 -17.35 0.78 -2.73
C GLY A 64 -18.38 1.19 -1.69
N VAL A 65 -19.64 0.75 -1.84
CA VAL A 65 -20.75 1.02 -0.92
C VAL A 65 -21.06 -0.23 -0.10
N VAL A 66 -20.97 -0.09 1.22
CA VAL A 66 -21.35 -1.15 2.16
C VAL A 66 -22.83 -1.01 2.49
N GLY A 67 -23.68 -1.63 1.67
CA GLY A 67 -25.09 -1.88 1.98
C GLY A 67 -25.32 -3.33 2.43
N LYS A 68 -26.60 -3.73 2.53
CA LYS A 68 -27.00 -5.04 3.08
C LYS A 68 -26.26 -6.25 2.48
N LYS A 69 -26.12 -6.29 1.15
CA LYS A 69 -25.40 -7.39 0.45
C LYS A 69 -23.93 -7.47 0.86
N THR A 70 -23.23 -6.33 0.91
CA THR A 70 -21.82 -6.26 1.31
C THR A 70 -21.65 -6.59 2.79
N GLN A 71 -22.55 -6.11 3.64
CA GLN A 71 -22.58 -6.41 5.08
C GLN A 71 -22.74 -7.92 5.34
N ASP A 72 -23.69 -8.57 4.68
CA ASP A 72 -23.94 -10.02 4.82
C ASP A 72 -22.70 -10.81 4.43
N ALA A 73 -22.12 -10.48 3.27
CA ALA A 73 -20.88 -11.12 2.81
C ALA A 73 -19.71 -10.93 3.79
N LEU A 74 -19.55 -9.74 4.39
CA LEU A 74 -18.51 -9.46 5.39
C LEU A 74 -18.70 -10.33 6.64
N ASN A 75 -19.93 -10.43 7.14
CA ASN A 75 -20.28 -11.21 8.32
C ASN A 75 -20.10 -12.72 8.09
N ASP A 76 -20.44 -13.20 6.89
CA ASP A 76 -20.24 -14.60 6.50
C ASP A 76 -18.74 -14.94 6.39
N ALA A 77 -17.96 -14.05 5.76
CA ALA A 77 -16.50 -14.22 5.65
C ALA A 77 -15.83 -14.25 7.03
N LEU A 78 -16.30 -13.40 7.96
CA LEU A 78 -15.81 -13.38 9.34
C LEU A 78 -16.15 -14.68 10.09
N GLY A 79 -17.32 -15.26 9.85
CA GLY A 79 -17.71 -16.56 10.41
C GLY A 79 -16.90 -17.74 9.84
N GLN A 80 -16.57 -17.72 8.55
CA GLN A 80 -15.73 -18.75 7.94
C GLN A 80 -14.26 -18.68 8.39
N ALA A 81 -13.77 -17.48 8.70
CA ALA A 81 -12.43 -17.28 9.27
C ALA A 81 -12.32 -17.89 10.68
N THR A 82 -13.43 -18.04 11.42
CA THR A 82 -13.42 -18.66 12.76
C THR A 82 -13.43 -20.19 12.75
N THR A 83 -13.75 -20.82 11.61
CA THR A 83 -13.77 -22.30 11.48
C THR A 83 -12.53 -22.86 10.79
N SER A 84 -11.60 -22.00 10.37
CA SER A 84 -10.48 -22.36 9.51
C SER A 84 -9.17 -21.77 10.04
N ALA A 85 -8.50 -22.47 10.95
CA ALA A 85 -7.12 -22.21 11.38
C ALA A 85 -6.37 -23.56 11.46
N PRO A 86 -5.06 -23.64 11.14
CA PRO A 86 -4.57 -23.76 9.78
C PRO A 86 -3.73 -25.03 9.55
N SER A 87 -3.78 -25.60 8.34
CA SER A 87 -2.82 -26.62 7.90
C SER A 87 -1.71 -26.02 7.04
N SER A 88 -0.51 -26.51 7.32
CA SER A 88 0.83 -26.04 7.00
C SER A 88 1.37 -26.36 5.59
N ILE A 89 2.22 -25.43 5.12
CA ILE A 89 3.46 -25.57 4.32
C ILE A 89 3.35 -25.96 2.83
N SER A 90 3.82 -25.04 1.97
CA SER A 90 4.86 -25.30 0.97
C SER A 90 5.46 -23.98 0.48
N SER A 91 6.70 -23.71 0.85
CA SER A 91 7.57 -22.69 0.26
C SER A 91 8.89 -23.37 -0.13
N PRO A 92 9.39 -23.24 -1.37
CA PRO A 92 10.78 -23.57 -1.65
C PRO A 92 11.69 -22.38 -1.31
N THR A 93 12.54 -22.57 -0.29
CA THR A 93 14.03 -22.43 -0.23
C THR A 93 14.68 -21.61 -1.38
N SER A 94 15.68 -20.74 -1.26
CA SER A 94 16.54 -20.18 -0.20
C SER A 94 17.46 -19.12 -0.82
N SER A 95 17.79 -18.02 -0.13
CA SER A 95 19.18 -17.53 0.02
C SER A 95 19.27 -16.34 1.01
N VAL A 96 19.99 -16.58 2.11
CA VAL A 96 20.63 -15.69 3.11
C VAL A 96 19.87 -14.43 3.59
N PRO A 97 19.52 -14.32 4.89
CA PRO A 97 19.05 -13.07 5.47
C PRO A 97 20.24 -12.14 5.77
N THR A 98 20.59 -11.25 4.85
CA THR A 98 21.26 -10.00 5.23
C THR A 98 20.23 -9.16 5.96
N LYS A 99 20.49 -8.75 7.21
CA LYS A 99 19.58 -7.95 8.06
C LYS A 99 18.77 -6.91 7.25
N GLY A 100 17.52 -7.22 6.91
CA GLY A 100 16.59 -6.31 6.23
C GLY A 100 16.63 -6.24 4.69
N PHE A 101 17.40 -7.09 3.99
CA PHE A 101 17.51 -7.07 2.52
C PHE A 101 17.06 -8.38 1.86
N GLY A 102 16.52 -8.32 0.64
CA GLY A 102 16.04 -9.46 -0.13
C GLY A 102 15.75 -9.11 -1.60
N GLY A 103 14.69 -9.68 -2.18
CA GLY A 103 14.37 -9.53 -3.61
C GLY A 103 15.18 -10.48 -4.51
N ILE A 104 15.04 -10.34 -5.84
CA ILE A 104 15.69 -11.24 -6.82
C ILE A 104 17.21 -11.05 -6.77
N THR A 105 17.67 -9.84 -6.50
CA THR A 105 19.10 -9.49 -6.47
C THR A 105 19.71 -9.52 -5.07
N GLY A 106 18.89 -9.72 -4.03
CA GLY A 106 19.30 -9.59 -2.63
C GLY A 106 19.54 -8.14 -2.17
N LYS A 107 19.26 -7.13 -3.00
CA LYS A 107 19.52 -5.70 -2.73
C LYS A 107 18.28 -4.90 -2.34
N LEU A 108 17.08 -5.49 -2.41
CA LEU A 108 15.84 -4.80 -2.11
C LEU A 108 15.72 -4.58 -0.59
N PRO A 109 15.60 -3.34 -0.09
CA PRO A 109 15.33 -3.08 1.32
C PRO A 109 13.92 -3.57 1.67
N LEU A 110 13.84 -4.73 2.34
CA LEU A 110 12.58 -5.41 2.68
C LEU A 110 11.62 -4.57 3.53
N PRO A 111 12.06 -3.66 4.43
CA PRO A 111 11.14 -2.79 5.15
C PRO A 111 10.27 -1.90 4.25
N ALA A 112 10.65 -1.66 2.99
CA ALA A 112 9.82 -0.94 2.02
C ALA A 112 8.52 -1.69 1.70
N ILE A 113 8.55 -3.02 1.65
CA ILE A 113 7.46 -3.84 1.12
C ILE A 113 6.18 -3.67 1.94
N PRO A 114 6.15 -3.96 3.26
CA PRO A 114 4.94 -3.77 4.04
C PRO A 114 4.46 -2.32 4.03
N LEU A 115 5.38 -1.35 4.04
CA LEU A 115 5.05 0.07 4.02
C LEU A 115 4.36 0.50 2.71
N ILE A 116 4.87 0.06 1.55
CA ILE A 116 4.26 0.37 0.25
C ILE A 116 2.90 -0.31 0.13
N LYS A 117 2.82 -1.60 0.49
CA LYS A 117 1.55 -2.34 0.49
C LYS A 117 0.48 -1.67 1.37
N GLU A 118 0.90 -1.03 2.46
CA GLU A 118 0.01 -0.28 3.35
C GLU A 118 -0.71 0.89 2.64
N PHE A 119 -0.04 1.58 1.72
CA PHE A 119 -0.55 2.80 1.10
C PHE A 119 -1.10 2.62 -0.32
N GLU A 120 -0.60 1.65 -1.09
CA GLU A 120 -1.03 1.47 -2.48
C GLU A 120 -2.36 0.72 -2.59
N GLY A 121 -2.61 -0.23 -1.68
CA GLY A 121 -3.68 -1.23 -1.82
C GLY A 121 -3.37 -2.24 -2.95
N CYS A 122 -4.06 -3.39 -2.96
CA CYS A 122 -3.83 -4.44 -3.95
C CYS A 122 -5.09 -4.78 -4.73
N TYR A 123 -5.03 -4.68 -6.06
CA TYR A 123 -6.15 -5.02 -6.94
C TYR A 123 -5.78 -6.20 -7.84
N LEU A 124 -6.38 -7.35 -7.57
CA LEU A 124 -6.05 -8.59 -8.29
C LEU A 124 -6.70 -8.70 -9.67
N LYS A 125 -7.64 -7.81 -9.98
CA LYS A 125 -8.26 -7.70 -11.31
C LYS A 125 -7.85 -6.37 -11.92
N ALA A 126 -7.37 -6.44 -13.17
CA ALA A 126 -6.96 -5.29 -13.94
C ALA A 126 -8.12 -4.29 -14.04
N TYR A 127 -7.87 -3.06 -13.58
CA TYR A 127 -8.88 -2.00 -13.55
C TYR A 127 -8.37 -0.77 -14.31
N PRO A 128 -9.28 -0.01 -14.98
CA PRO A 128 -8.92 1.28 -15.54
C PRO A 128 -8.64 2.24 -14.38
N ASP A 129 -7.54 2.98 -14.46
CA ASP A 129 -7.34 4.09 -13.51
C ASP A 129 -8.45 5.14 -13.74
N PRO A 130 -9.34 5.37 -12.76
CA PRO A 130 -10.50 6.25 -12.93
C PRO A 130 -10.12 7.73 -13.07
N LEU A 131 -8.87 8.12 -12.76
CA LEU A 131 -8.41 9.51 -12.83
C LEU A 131 -7.74 9.87 -14.16
N SER A 132 -7.37 8.89 -14.99
CA SER A 132 -6.55 9.10 -16.19
C SER A 132 -7.31 8.91 -17.52
N GLY A 133 -8.63 8.76 -17.49
CA GLY A 133 -9.43 8.58 -18.71
C GLY A 133 -9.32 7.16 -19.31
N ASN A 134 -9.20 6.13 -18.46
CA ASN A 134 -9.21 4.69 -18.78
C ASN A 134 -7.85 4.03 -19.11
N LEU A 135 -6.73 4.77 -19.15
CA LEU A 135 -5.39 4.20 -19.34
C LEU A 135 -4.34 4.93 -18.48
N PRO A 136 -3.32 4.25 -17.95
CA PRO A 136 -3.02 2.83 -18.13
C PRO A 136 -3.91 1.91 -17.30
N ILE A 137 -4.12 0.68 -17.79
CA ILE A 137 -4.71 -0.38 -16.99
C ILE A 137 -3.72 -0.76 -15.89
N THR A 138 -4.22 -0.78 -14.66
CA THR A 138 -3.41 -1.01 -13.47
C THR A 138 -3.85 -2.30 -12.77
N ILE A 139 -2.90 -3.00 -12.14
CA ILE A 139 -3.15 -4.21 -11.35
C ILE A 139 -2.15 -4.31 -10.19
N GLY A 140 -2.44 -5.17 -9.22
CA GLY A 140 -1.61 -5.38 -8.04
C GLY A 140 -1.52 -4.10 -7.22
N TYR A 141 -0.28 -3.71 -6.87
CA TYR A 141 0.03 -2.53 -6.06
C TYR A 141 0.29 -1.26 -6.89
N GLY A 142 -0.32 -1.15 -8.08
CA GLY A 142 -0.10 0.00 -8.97
C GLY A 142 0.74 -0.32 -10.22
N SER A 143 0.88 -1.60 -10.58
CA SER A 143 1.65 -1.97 -11.77
C SER A 143 0.85 -1.73 -13.05
N THR A 144 1.48 -1.06 -14.02
CA THR A 144 0.93 -0.80 -15.36
C THR A 144 1.53 -1.71 -16.43
N LYS A 145 2.53 -2.53 -16.06
CA LYS A 145 3.29 -3.41 -16.95
C LYS A 145 3.36 -4.83 -16.41
N LYS A 146 3.31 -5.81 -17.30
CA LYS A 146 3.57 -7.22 -16.98
C LYS A 146 5.08 -7.47 -16.80
N ARG A 147 5.44 -8.67 -16.33
CA ARG A 147 6.86 -9.08 -16.18
C ARG A 147 7.65 -9.01 -17.49
N ASP A 148 6.98 -9.23 -18.63
CA ASP A 148 7.57 -9.15 -19.97
C ASP A 148 7.58 -7.71 -20.55
N GLY A 149 7.13 -6.71 -19.78
CA GLY A 149 7.07 -5.31 -20.21
C GLY A 149 5.84 -4.94 -21.06
N SER A 150 4.95 -5.89 -21.37
CA SER A 150 3.69 -5.63 -22.07
C SER A 150 2.66 -4.93 -21.15
N ASN A 151 1.64 -4.32 -21.75
CA ASN A 151 0.55 -3.66 -21.01
C ASN A 151 -0.50 -4.68 -20.54
N TRP A 152 -1.13 -4.39 -19.40
CA TRP A 152 -2.32 -5.11 -18.94
C TRP A 152 -3.53 -4.86 -19.84
N LYS A 153 -4.42 -5.85 -19.90
CA LYS A 153 -5.72 -5.75 -20.58
C LYS A 153 -6.84 -5.79 -19.54
N LEU A 154 -7.93 -5.09 -19.82
CA LEU A 154 -9.10 -5.07 -18.93
C LEU A 154 -9.65 -6.49 -18.72
N GLY A 155 -9.94 -6.83 -17.47
CA GLY A 155 -10.48 -8.16 -17.11
C GLY A 155 -9.42 -9.22 -16.81
N GLU A 156 -8.14 -8.99 -17.12
CA GLU A 156 -7.06 -9.85 -16.67
C GLU A 156 -7.01 -9.89 -15.13
N SER A 157 -6.59 -11.01 -14.56
CA SER A 157 -6.46 -11.19 -13.12
C SER A 157 -5.16 -11.88 -12.76
N ILE A 158 -4.66 -11.62 -11.55
CA ILE A 158 -3.47 -12.22 -10.99
C ILE A 158 -3.76 -12.73 -9.57
N THR A 159 -2.97 -13.69 -9.11
CA THR A 159 -2.95 -14.14 -7.73
C THR A 159 -2.30 -13.09 -6.82
N GLN A 160 -2.52 -13.21 -5.50
CA GLN A 160 -1.85 -12.34 -4.52
C GLN A 160 -0.32 -12.48 -4.57
N GLN A 161 0.18 -13.70 -4.79
CA GLN A 161 1.61 -13.94 -4.93
C GLN A 161 2.18 -13.26 -6.18
N GLU A 162 1.47 -13.34 -7.32
CA GLU A 162 1.90 -12.64 -8.53
C GLU A 162 1.90 -11.13 -8.36
N ALA A 163 0.94 -10.56 -7.63
CA ALA A 163 0.92 -9.13 -7.30
C ALA A 163 2.10 -8.73 -6.42
N ASP A 164 2.43 -9.55 -5.42
CA ASP A 164 3.57 -9.34 -4.53
C ASP A 164 4.90 -9.42 -5.29
N ASP A 165 5.07 -10.42 -6.16
CA ASP A 165 6.24 -10.57 -7.01
C ASP A 165 6.38 -9.42 -8.00
N LEU A 166 5.28 -8.97 -8.62
CA LEU A 166 5.28 -7.84 -9.54
C LEU A 166 5.75 -6.56 -8.85
N LEU A 167 5.30 -6.32 -7.61
CA LEU A 167 5.78 -5.19 -6.81
C LEU A 167 7.29 -5.28 -6.59
N MET A 168 7.80 -6.43 -6.13
CA MET A 168 9.24 -6.61 -5.87
C MET A 168 10.08 -6.41 -7.13
N ILE A 169 9.66 -7.00 -8.26
CA ILE A 169 10.30 -6.83 -9.57
C ILE A 169 10.34 -5.36 -9.99
N GLN A 170 9.22 -4.66 -9.86
CA GLN A 170 9.11 -3.25 -10.24
C GLN A 170 10.02 -2.38 -9.37
N LEU A 171 10.05 -2.63 -8.06
CA LEU A 171 10.91 -1.90 -7.14
C LEU A 171 12.39 -2.10 -7.48
N GLU A 172 12.83 -3.34 -7.70
CA GLU A 172 14.24 -3.61 -8.05
C GLU A 172 14.64 -3.05 -9.42
N ASN A 173 13.77 -3.16 -10.42
CA ASN A 173 14.14 -2.80 -11.80
C ASN A 173 13.97 -1.32 -12.11
N SER A 174 13.02 -0.63 -11.47
CA SER A 174 12.62 0.73 -11.87
C SER A 174 12.82 1.78 -10.79
N TYR A 175 12.72 1.43 -9.51
CA TYR A 175 12.80 2.40 -8.42
C TYR A 175 14.13 2.37 -7.67
N LEU A 176 14.68 1.19 -7.42
CA LEU A 176 15.96 1.04 -6.72
C LEU A 176 17.15 1.66 -7.48
N PRO A 177 17.28 1.54 -8.82
CA PRO A 177 18.47 2.04 -9.51
C PRO A 177 18.66 3.56 -9.46
N PRO A 178 17.62 4.41 -9.60
CA PRO A 178 17.75 5.85 -9.33
C PRO A 178 18.13 6.17 -7.88
N LEU A 179 17.55 5.46 -6.91
CA LEU A 179 17.80 5.68 -5.48
C LEU A 179 19.23 5.32 -5.06
N GLN A 180 19.81 4.28 -5.66
CA GLN A 180 21.21 3.90 -5.44
C GLN A 180 22.22 4.96 -5.89
N LYS A 181 21.80 5.98 -6.66
CA LYS A 181 22.64 7.13 -7.05
C LYS A 181 22.67 8.23 -5.99
N ILE A 182 21.84 8.15 -4.94
CA ILE A 182 21.88 9.08 -3.82
C ILE A 182 23.25 8.89 -3.13
N PRO A 183 24.09 9.93 -2.97
CA PRO A 183 25.47 9.77 -2.50
C PRO A 183 25.61 9.03 -1.17
N VAL A 184 24.65 9.23 -0.25
CA VAL A 184 24.64 8.60 1.07
C VAL A 184 23.99 7.21 1.08
N TRP A 185 23.47 6.70 -0.04
CA TRP A 185 22.66 5.47 -0.09
C TRP A 185 23.31 4.29 0.60
N ASN A 186 24.59 4.03 0.32
CA ASN A 186 25.32 2.89 0.87
C ASN A 186 25.65 3.03 2.37
N GLU A 187 25.46 4.21 2.95
CA GLU A 187 25.60 4.44 4.40
C GLU A 187 24.27 4.21 5.15
N LEU A 188 23.15 4.25 4.43
CA LEU A 188 21.82 4.08 5.02
C LEU A 188 21.55 2.61 5.35
N ASN A 189 20.88 2.37 6.47
CA ASN A 189 20.41 1.03 6.83
C ASN A 189 19.16 0.62 6.01
N ALA A 190 18.73 -0.65 6.14
CA ALA A 190 17.58 -1.17 5.41
C ALA A 190 16.26 -0.42 5.67
N ASN A 191 16.05 0.09 6.89
CA ASN A 191 14.86 0.88 7.22
C ASN A 191 14.88 2.24 6.52
N GLN A 192 16.03 2.94 6.57
CA GLN A 192 16.23 4.22 5.90
C GLN A 192 16.09 4.10 4.38
N GLN A 193 16.74 3.10 3.78
CA GLN A 193 16.59 2.80 2.36
C GLN A 193 15.15 2.43 2.01
N GLY A 194 14.47 1.66 2.87
CA GLY A 194 13.09 1.25 2.66
C GLY A 194 12.10 2.42 2.71
N ALA A 195 12.30 3.37 3.61
CA ALA A 195 11.52 4.60 3.70
C ALA A 195 11.66 5.45 2.42
N LEU A 196 12.89 5.65 1.94
CA LEU A 196 13.15 6.38 0.70
C LEU A 196 12.58 5.67 -0.54
N LEU A 197 12.61 4.33 -0.55
CA LEU A 197 12.01 3.53 -1.62
C LEU A 197 10.49 3.69 -1.65
N SER A 198 9.81 3.68 -0.48
CA SER A 198 8.37 3.96 -0.40
C SER A 198 8.01 5.39 -0.85
N PHE A 199 8.83 6.37 -0.48
CA PHE A 199 8.68 7.75 -0.91
C PHE A 199 8.84 7.92 -2.42
N GLY A 200 9.90 7.32 -2.98
CA GLY A 200 10.15 7.28 -4.42
C GLY A 200 9.07 6.52 -5.18
N TYR A 201 8.48 5.48 -4.59
CA TYR A 201 7.34 4.79 -5.20
C TYR A 201 6.14 5.73 -5.39
N ASN A 202 5.85 6.55 -4.37
CA ASN A 202 4.72 7.47 -4.40
C ASN A 202 4.91 8.68 -5.33
N LEU A 203 6.10 9.26 -5.31
CA LEU A 203 6.36 10.59 -5.89
C LEU A 203 7.30 10.53 -7.11
N GLY A 204 7.81 9.35 -7.44
CA GLY A 204 8.79 9.12 -8.49
C GLY A 204 10.20 8.89 -7.93
N ALA A 205 10.91 7.91 -8.51
CA ALA A 205 12.25 7.52 -8.06
C ALA A 205 13.34 8.58 -8.32
N SER A 206 13.08 9.53 -9.23
CA SER A 206 14.02 10.59 -9.63
C SER A 206 13.91 11.85 -8.76
N PHE A 207 13.52 11.72 -7.48
CA PHE A 207 13.34 12.88 -6.61
C PHE A 207 14.67 13.53 -6.20
N TYR A 208 15.75 12.74 -6.02
CA TYR A 208 17.02 13.30 -5.58
C TYR A 208 17.65 14.18 -6.67
N GLY A 209 17.97 15.43 -6.33
CA GLY A 209 18.49 16.43 -7.27
C GLY A 209 17.43 17.15 -8.10
N ASN A 210 16.15 16.76 -8.00
CA ASN A 210 15.05 17.47 -8.64
C ASN A 210 14.71 18.75 -7.84
N SER A 211 14.48 19.87 -8.52
CA SER A 211 14.19 21.18 -7.89
C SER A 211 12.93 21.16 -7.03
N ASN A 212 11.91 20.37 -7.39
CA ASN A 212 10.70 20.18 -6.59
C ASN A 212 10.97 19.43 -5.27
N PHE A 213 12.14 18.78 -5.16
CA PHE A 213 12.57 17.97 -4.02
C PHE A 213 13.84 18.51 -3.36
N SER A 214 14.09 19.82 -3.46
CA SER A 214 15.31 20.47 -2.94
C SER A 214 15.48 20.26 -1.43
N SER A 215 14.40 20.29 -0.64
CA SER A 215 14.48 20.08 0.81
C SER A 215 14.91 18.65 1.17
N MET A 216 14.32 17.63 0.53
CA MET A 216 14.73 16.23 0.69
C MET A 216 16.18 16.00 0.21
N THR A 217 16.54 16.60 -0.93
CA THR A 217 17.91 16.52 -1.47
C THR A 217 18.93 17.09 -0.48
N ARG A 218 18.67 18.28 0.09
CA ARG A 218 19.52 18.90 1.10
C ARG A 218 19.67 18.01 2.33
N VAL A 219 18.56 17.52 2.89
CA VAL A 219 18.59 16.70 4.11
C VAL A 219 19.40 15.42 3.90
N LEU A 220 19.23 14.74 2.77
CA LEU A 220 19.99 13.54 2.44
C LEU A 220 21.47 13.84 2.20
N ARG A 221 21.78 14.88 1.42
CA ARG A 221 23.16 15.28 1.11
C ARG A 221 23.93 15.69 2.37
N ASP A 222 23.31 16.49 3.22
CA ASP A 222 23.95 17.11 4.39
C ASP A 222 23.76 16.26 5.67
N LYS A 223 23.15 15.07 5.54
CA LYS A 223 22.89 14.11 6.62
C LYS A 223 22.14 14.71 7.82
N LYS A 224 21.18 15.60 7.54
CA LYS A 224 20.37 16.32 8.54
C LYS A 224 19.20 15.47 9.04
N TRP A 225 19.49 14.35 9.68
CA TRP A 225 18.48 13.38 10.12
C TRP A 225 17.51 13.94 11.16
N ASP A 226 17.92 14.94 11.93
CA ASP A 226 17.08 15.72 12.82
C ASP A 226 15.94 16.46 12.09
N GLU A 227 16.14 16.78 10.80
CA GLU A 227 15.15 17.46 9.95
C GLU A 227 14.35 16.49 9.06
N ILE A 228 14.55 15.16 9.16
CA ILE A 228 13.98 14.22 8.18
C ILE A 228 12.46 14.13 8.26
N GLU A 229 11.89 14.11 9.48
CA GLU A 229 10.44 13.97 9.68
C GLU A 229 9.69 15.18 9.11
N GLU A 230 10.10 16.39 9.49
CA GLU A 230 9.51 17.61 8.96
C GLU A 230 9.68 17.72 7.44
N THR A 231 10.77 17.16 6.90
CA THR A 231 11.05 17.19 5.47
C THR A 231 10.16 16.22 4.71
N PHE A 232 9.91 15.00 5.19
CA PHE A 232 8.88 14.13 4.62
C PHE A 232 7.51 14.81 4.62
N LEU A 233 7.13 15.44 5.73
CA LEU A 233 5.83 16.10 5.89
C LEU A 233 5.60 17.24 4.89
N LYS A 234 6.64 17.86 4.32
CA LYS A 234 6.50 18.88 3.25
C LYS A 234 5.83 18.30 1.99
N TYR A 235 5.99 17.01 1.72
CA TYR A 235 5.48 16.32 0.52
C TYR A 235 4.12 15.63 0.77
N ARG A 236 3.19 16.38 1.39
CA ARG A 236 1.83 15.92 1.70
C ARG A 236 0.73 16.57 0.87
N ASN A 237 1.09 17.48 -0.04
CA ASN A 237 0.15 18.27 -0.85
C ASN A 237 -0.88 19.07 -0.02
N PRO A 238 -0.45 20.13 0.72
CA PRO A 238 -1.33 20.89 1.60
C PRO A 238 -2.54 21.51 0.90
N GLY A 239 -3.71 21.43 1.54
CA GLY A 239 -4.98 21.96 1.03
C GLY A 239 -5.69 21.05 0.03
N SER A 240 -5.11 19.90 -0.33
CA SER A 240 -5.75 18.92 -1.20
C SER A 240 -6.66 17.95 -0.44
N ASN A 241 -7.63 17.35 -1.15
CA ASN A 241 -8.49 16.30 -0.60
C ASN A 241 -7.73 15.00 -0.22
N VAL A 242 -6.46 14.86 -0.64
CA VAL A 242 -5.59 13.72 -0.31
C VAL A 242 -4.58 14.04 0.80
N GLU A 243 -4.52 15.27 1.31
CA GLU A 243 -3.51 15.71 2.27
C GLU A 243 -3.47 14.80 3.50
N ALA A 244 -4.63 14.47 4.08
CA ALA A 244 -4.68 13.65 5.28
C ALA A 244 -4.04 12.26 5.07
N GLY A 245 -4.28 11.65 3.91
CA GLY A 245 -3.69 10.36 3.54
C GLY A 245 -2.19 10.46 3.29
N LEU A 246 -1.75 11.49 2.56
CA LEU A 246 -0.33 11.71 2.31
C LEU A 246 0.43 12.06 3.59
N LYS A 247 -0.16 12.87 4.49
CA LYS A 247 0.44 13.18 5.80
C LYS A 247 0.74 11.90 6.58
N ARG A 248 -0.22 10.96 6.66
CA ARG A 248 0.01 9.66 7.32
C ARG A 248 1.13 8.86 6.67
N ARG A 249 1.17 8.82 5.33
CA ARG A 249 2.24 8.15 4.60
C ARG A 249 3.62 8.73 4.90
N ARG A 250 3.73 10.07 4.86
CA ARG A 250 4.97 10.79 5.18
C ARG A 250 5.42 10.55 6.62
N GLN A 251 4.49 10.48 7.58
CA GLN A 251 4.80 10.12 8.98
C GLN A 251 5.29 8.68 9.13
N ALA A 252 4.67 7.72 8.43
CA ALA A 252 5.08 6.33 8.46
C ALA A 252 6.47 6.11 7.82
N GLU A 253 6.75 6.80 6.71
CA GLU A 253 8.07 6.82 6.07
C GLU A 253 9.13 7.44 7.00
N ALA A 254 8.85 8.58 7.64
CA ALA A 254 9.74 9.20 8.61
C ALA A 254 10.02 8.29 9.81
N LYS A 255 8.96 7.68 10.38
CA LYS A 255 9.07 6.73 11.49
C LYS A 255 9.95 5.53 11.12
N LEU A 256 9.75 4.96 9.92
CA LEU A 256 10.59 3.88 9.44
C LEU A 256 12.04 4.35 9.30
N PHE A 257 12.29 5.51 8.69
CA PHE A 257 13.64 6.05 8.50
C PHE A 257 14.40 6.23 9.83
N LEU A 258 13.70 6.69 10.87
CA LEU A 258 14.26 6.92 12.20
C LEU A 258 14.34 5.66 13.07
N THR A 259 13.85 4.52 12.59
CA THR A 259 13.88 3.25 13.36
C THR A 259 15.31 2.70 13.40
N PRO A 260 15.91 2.53 14.61
CA PRO A 260 17.25 1.97 14.76
C PRO A 260 17.35 0.51 14.25
N VAL A 261 18.58 0.08 13.96
CA VAL A 261 18.92 -1.30 13.52
C VAL A 261 19.93 -1.97 14.44
#